data_AF-A0A2D5TJG0-F1
#
_entry.id   AF-A0A2D5TJG0-F1
#
_cell.length_a   1.000
_cell.length_b   1.000
_cell.length_c   1.000
_cell.angle_alpha   90.00
_cell.angle_beta   90.00
_cell.angle_gamma   90.00
#
_symmetry.space_group_name_H-M   'P 1'
#
loop_
_entity.id
_entity.type
_entity.pdbx_description
1 polymer ?
#
loop_
_entity_poly.entity_id
_entity_poly.type
_entity_poly.pdbx_seq_one_letter_code
_entity_poly.pdbx_strand_id
1 'polypeptide(L)'
;MGNAMTEAHRDEDLYGERHDEKPTPAPAKNPKTAIGRTKPAMVSVIPTASLLHLGEVMKLGATKYGPFNWRETPVPAEVYVDAAMRHLLSWFDGEDRDPESGMSHLGHVMACCAIIIDAQENGMLDDNRPKAGRVGQMIANFQDHGDFNDS
;
A
#
# COMPACT_ATOMS: atom_id res chain seq x y z
N MET A 1 -17.68 -55.55 -0.71
CA MET A 1 -16.42 -55.08 -1.32
C MET A 1 -16.80 -54.11 -2.42
N GLY A 2 -16.58 -52.80 -2.41
CA GLY A 2 -16.11 -51.79 -1.46
C GLY A 2 -16.34 -50.49 -2.25
N ASN A 3 -17.17 -49.58 -1.73
CA ASN A 3 -17.57 -48.37 -2.44
C ASN A 3 -16.68 -47.18 -2.03
N ALA A 4 -16.54 -46.24 -2.96
CA ALA A 4 -15.65 -45.08 -3.00
C ALA A 4 -15.42 -44.30 -1.69
N MET A 5 -14.18 -43.85 -1.49
CA MET A 5 -13.86 -42.69 -0.64
C MET A 5 -13.46 -41.51 -1.53
N THR A 6 -14.40 -40.58 -1.69
CA THR A 6 -14.12 -39.14 -1.75
C THR A 6 -14.00 -38.63 -0.31
N GLU A 7 -13.09 -37.69 -0.04
CA GLU A 7 -13.38 -36.40 0.63
C GLU A 7 -12.12 -35.73 1.21
N ALA A 8 -11.99 -34.46 0.86
CA ALA A 8 -11.41 -33.33 1.56
C ALA A 8 -10.76 -33.57 2.94
N HIS A 9 -9.45 -33.35 3.03
CA HIS A 9 -8.80 -32.99 4.28
C HIS A 9 -9.15 -31.53 4.61
N ARG A 10 -9.99 -31.36 5.63
CA ARG A 10 -10.34 -30.07 6.22
C ARG A 10 -9.22 -29.63 7.18
N ASP A 11 -8.79 -28.38 7.00
CA ASP A 11 -8.01 -27.61 7.96
C ASP A 11 -8.88 -27.33 9.20
N GLU A 12 -8.81 -28.19 10.20
CA GLU A 12 -9.24 -27.88 11.56
C GLU A 12 -8.02 -28.15 12.45
N ASP A 13 -7.44 -27.10 13.04
CA ASP A 13 -6.59 -27.12 14.27
C ASP A 13 -5.65 -25.88 14.45
N LEU A 14 -5.94 -24.70 13.87
CA LEU A 14 -5.08 -23.50 14.06
C LEU A 14 -5.49 -22.55 15.20
N TYR A 15 -6.59 -22.81 15.93
CA TYR A 15 -7.05 -21.94 17.03
C TYR A 15 -7.63 -22.73 18.22
N GLY A 16 -6.78 -23.51 18.87
CA GLY A 16 -7.12 -24.29 20.07
C GLY A 16 -7.21 -23.46 21.37
N GLU A 17 -8.22 -23.83 22.17
CA GLU A 17 -8.46 -23.58 23.61
C GLU A 17 -8.95 -22.19 24.07
N ARG A 18 -10.24 -22.12 24.44
CA ARG A 18 -10.84 -21.01 25.20
C ARG A 18 -10.51 -21.16 26.68
N HIS A 19 -9.62 -20.33 27.20
CA HIS A 19 -9.42 -20.17 28.64
C HIS A 19 -10.62 -19.45 29.26
N ASP A 20 -11.17 -20.00 30.34
CA ASP A 20 -12.21 -19.35 31.16
C ASP A 20 -11.73 -17.97 31.66
N GLU A 21 -12.34 -16.89 31.16
CA GLU A 21 -11.99 -15.51 31.54
C GLU A 21 -12.43 -15.19 32.97
N LYS A 22 -11.47 -14.89 33.84
CA LYS A 22 -11.77 -14.18 35.10
C LYS A 22 -12.29 -12.77 34.77
N PRO A 23 -13.29 -12.24 35.51
CA PRO A 23 -13.79 -10.89 35.27
C PRO A 23 -12.66 -9.87 35.42
N THR A 24 -12.35 -9.18 34.33
CA THR A 24 -11.30 -8.17 34.28
C THR A 24 -11.75 -6.94 35.08
N PRO A 25 -10.92 -6.40 35.98
CA PRO A 25 -11.20 -5.13 36.62
C PRO A 25 -11.47 -4.05 35.56
N ALA A 26 -12.47 -3.20 35.78
CA ALA A 26 -12.77 -2.09 34.88
C ALA A 26 -11.49 -1.29 34.60
N PRO A 27 -11.13 -1.03 33.33
CA PRO A 27 -9.81 -0.51 33.02
C PRO A 27 -9.66 0.89 33.60
N ALA A 28 -8.71 1.05 34.54
CA ALA A 28 -8.24 2.36 34.95
C ALA A 28 -7.85 3.14 33.69
N LYS A 29 -8.37 4.37 33.53
CA LYS A 29 -8.04 5.22 32.37
C LYS A 29 -6.54 5.45 32.36
N ASN A 30 -5.84 4.73 31.48
CA ASN A 30 -4.40 4.86 31.32
C ASN A 30 -4.09 6.32 30.94
N PRO A 31 -3.31 7.08 31.74
CA PRO A 31 -3.04 8.49 31.47
C PRO A 31 -2.33 8.72 30.14
N LYS A 32 -1.61 7.70 29.62
CA LYS A 32 -0.98 7.72 28.29
C LYS A 32 -2.00 7.71 27.15
N THR A 33 -3.21 7.20 27.37
CA THR A 33 -4.24 7.14 26.32
C THR A 33 -4.73 8.53 25.91
N ALA A 34 -5.00 9.42 26.87
CA ALA A 34 -5.47 10.77 26.58
C ALA A 34 -4.41 11.59 25.83
N ILE A 35 -3.16 11.56 26.31
CA ILE A 35 -2.02 12.24 25.66
C ILE A 35 -1.68 11.58 24.32
N GLY A 36 -1.78 10.25 24.22
CA GLY A 36 -1.51 9.52 22.98
C GLY A 36 -2.47 9.92 21.86
N ARG A 37 -3.73 10.21 22.17
CA ARG A 37 -4.76 10.62 21.21
C ARG A 37 -4.59 12.05 20.67
N THR A 38 -3.75 12.88 21.29
CA THR A 38 -3.41 14.20 20.74
C THR A 38 -2.27 14.14 19.72
N LYS A 39 -1.58 13.00 19.61
CA LYS A 39 -0.51 12.80 18.65
C LYS A 39 -1.09 12.32 17.31
N PRO A 40 -0.43 12.62 16.18
CA PRO A 40 -0.81 12.06 14.89
C PRO A 40 -0.88 10.53 14.94
N ALA A 41 -2.00 9.98 14.48
CA ALA A 41 -2.12 8.54 14.28
C ALA A 41 -1.34 8.17 13.01
N MET A 42 -0.29 7.36 13.17
CA MET A 42 0.59 6.97 12.05
C MET A 42 0.20 5.57 11.54
N VAL A 43 0.59 4.51 12.25
CA VAL A 43 0.40 3.12 11.78
C VAL A 43 -1.02 2.61 12.06
N SER A 44 -1.66 3.05 13.13
CA SER A 44 -2.97 2.54 13.55
C SER A 44 -4.13 2.88 12.61
N VAL A 45 -3.89 3.76 11.64
CA VAL A 45 -4.88 4.19 10.62
C VAL A 45 -4.55 3.65 9.23
N ILE A 46 -3.50 2.83 9.10
CA ILE A 46 -3.12 2.19 7.85
C ILE A 46 -3.62 0.74 7.88
N PRO A 47 -4.35 0.26 6.85
CA PRO A 47 -4.68 -1.15 6.72
C PRO A 47 -3.40 -2.00 6.71
N THR A 48 -3.22 -2.89 7.69
CA THR A 48 -1.95 -3.60 7.87
C THR A 48 -1.59 -4.51 6.69
N ALA A 49 -2.58 -5.04 5.96
CA ALA A 49 -2.37 -5.83 4.75
C ALA A 49 -1.61 -5.04 3.66
N SER A 50 -1.86 -3.73 3.55
CA SER A 50 -1.17 -2.90 2.55
C SER A 50 0.31 -2.72 2.89
N LEU A 51 0.64 -2.60 4.19
CA LEU A 51 2.03 -2.54 4.66
C LEU A 51 2.80 -3.83 4.32
N LEU A 52 2.15 -5.00 4.38
CA LEU A 52 2.79 -6.26 4.02
C LEU A 52 3.13 -6.31 2.52
N HIS A 53 2.17 -5.97 1.65
CA HIS A 53 2.42 -5.94 0.19
C HIS A 53 3.46 -4.90 -0.21
N LEU A 54 3.43 -3.70 0.39
CA LEU A 54 4.49 -2.71 0.21
C LEU A 54 5.84 -3.29 0.66
N GLY A 55 5.89 -3.88 1.85
CA GLY A 55 7.12 -4.46 2.41
C GLY A 55 7.72 -5.56 1.54
N GLU A 56 6.90 -6.43 0.96
CA GLU A 56 7.36 -7.49 0.04
C GLU A 56 8.07 -6.92 -1.19
N VAL A 57 7.48 -5.91 -1.83
CA VAL A 57 8.08 -5.25 -3.00
C VAL A 57 9.32 -4.44 -2.63
N MET A 58 9.28 -3.70 -1.51
CA MET A 58 10.45 -2.94 -1.05
C MET A 58 11.61 -3.87 -0.68
N LYS A 59 11.33 -5.06 -0.13
CA LYS A 59 12.34 -6.10 0.14
C LYS A 59 12.94 -6.64 -1.16
N LEU A 60 12.14 -6.84 -2.21
CA LEU A 60 12.65 -7.24 -3.53
C LEU A 60 13.63 -6.20 -4.08
N GLY A 61 13.26 -4.91 -4.06
CA GLY A 61 14.15 -3.82 -4.46
C GLY A 61 15.42 -3.76 -3.62
N ALA A 62 15.29 -3.85 -2.29
CA ALA A 62 16.43 -3.84 -1.37
C ALA A 62 17.40 -5.01 -1.60
N THR A 63 16.89 -6.19 -2.00
CA THR A 63 17.73 -7.36 -2.33
C THR A 63 18.56 -7.10 -3.58
N LYS A 64 18.02 -6.36 -4.56
CA LYS A 64 18.68 -6.10 -5.84
C LYS A 64 19.60 -4.88 -5.83
N TYR A 65 19.21 -3.82 -5.11
CA TYR A 65 19.85 -2.51 -5.20
C TYR A 65 20.31 -1.94 -3.84
N GLY A 66 20.08 -2.67 -2.75
CA GLY A 66 20.24 -2.16 -1.39
C GLY A 66 19.02 -1.38 -0.92
N PRO A 67 18.71 -1.39 0.39
CA PRO A 67 17.62 -0.59 0.94
C PRO A 67 17.94 0.91 0.88
N PHE A 68 16.94 1.76 0.63
CA PHE A 68 17.07 3.23 0.64
C PHE A 68 18.07 3.82 -0.36
N ASN A 69 18.46 3.09 -1.41
CA ASN A 69 19.39 3.59 -2.44
C ASN A 69 18.90 4.85 -3.17
N TRP A 70 17.59 5.09 -3.21
CA TRP A 70 16.94 6.29 -3.75
C TRP A 70 17.21 7.57 -2.94
N ARG A 71 17.84 7.48 -1.77
CA ARG A 71 18.36 8.63 -1.03
C ARG A 71 19.78 9.02 -1.42
N GLU A 72 20.46 8.19 -2.20
CA GLU A 72 21.84 8.40 -2.64
C GLU A 72 21.92 8.72 -4.13
N THR A 73 20.89 8.33 -4.89
CA THR A 73 20.83 8.49 -6.34
C THR A 73 19.57 9.26 -6.74
N PRO A 74 19.65 10.19 -7.72
CA PRO A 74 18.47 10.92 -8.19
C PRO A 74 17.37 9.98 -8.68
N VAL A 75 16.12 10.32 -8.36
CA VAL A 75 14.90 9.57 -8.72
C VAL A 75 14.15 10.34 -9.79
N PRO A 76 14.19 9.93 -11.07
CA PRO A 76 13.43 10.58 -12.14
C PRO A 76 11.93 10.32 -11.95
N ALA A 77 11.15 11.37 -11.72
CA ALA A 77 9.72 11.26 -11.43
C ALA A 77 8.96 10.48 -12.52
N GLU A 78 9.23 10.76 -13.80
CA GLU A 78 8.55 10.12 -14.94
C GLU A 78 8.70 8.59 -14.95
N VAL A 79 9.88 8.07 -14.61
CA VAL A 79 10.16 6.62 -14.64
C VAL A 79 9.29 5.88 -13.62
N TYR A 80 9.15 6.45 -12.43
CA TYR A 80 8.36 5.86 -11.36
C TYR A 80 6.86 6.06 -11.58
N VAL A 81 6.44 7.18 -12.21
CA VAL A 81 5.06 7.39 -12.64
C VAL A 81 4.66 6.34 -13.68
N ASP A 82 5.47 6.12 -14.71
CA ASP A 82 5.19 5.13 -15.74
C ASP A 82 5.16 3.70 -15.18
N ALA A 83 6.08 3.36 -14.27
CA ALA A 83 6.07 2.08 -13.59
C ALA A 83 4.79 1.87 -12.76
N ALA A 84 4.42 2.85 -11.94
CA ALA A 84 3.19 2.81 -11.16
C ALA A 84 1.96 2.65 -12.06
N MET A 85 1.89 3.40 -13.17
CA MET A 85 0.77 3.33 -14.10
C MET A 85 0.66 1.96 -14.78
N ARG A 86 1.76 1.33 -15.19
CA ARG A 86 1.70 -0.03 -15.75
C ARG A 86 1.13 -1.03 -14.75
N HIS A 87 1.59 -1.01 -13.49
CA HIS A 87 1.05 -1.91 -12.49
C HIS A 87 -0.40 -1.60 -12.14
N LEU A 88 -0.77 -0.31 -12.04
CA LEU A 88 -2.14 0.08 -11.74
C LEU A 88 -3.11 -0.31 -12.87
N LEU A 89 -2.70 -0.15 -14.12
CA LEU A 89 -3.50 -0.51 -15.28
C LEU A 89 -3.64 -2.03 -15.43
N SER A 90 -2.57 -2.82 -15.24
CA SER A 90 -2.67 -4.29 -15.19
C SER A 90 -3.64 -4.76 -14.12
N TRP A 91 -3.56 -4.18 -12.91
CA TRP A 91 -4.49 -4.50 -11.83
C TRP A 91 -5.93 -4.14 -12.17
N PHE A 92 -6.13 -2.95 -12.74
CA PHE A 92 -7.46 -2.49 -13.16
C PHE A 92 -8.05 -3.39 -14.26
N ASP A 93 -7.21 -3.98 -15.11
CA ASP A 93 -7.60 -4.92 -16.16
C ASP A 93 -7.75 -6.38 -15.68
N GLY A 94 -7.58 -6.63 -14.37
CA GLY A 94 -7.88 -7.90 -13.71
C GLY A 94 -6.68 -8.76 -13.31
N GLU A 95 -5.44 -8.27 -13.43
CA GLU A 95 -4.25 -8.99 -12.96
C GLU A 95 -3.90 -8.63 -11.51
N ASP A 96 -4.01 -9.59 -10.58
CA ASP A 96 -3.68 -9.33 -9.17
C ASP A 96 -2.17 -9.30 -8.88
N ARG A 97 -1.40 -10.12 -9.61
CA ARG A 97 0.04 -10.33 -9.39
C ARG A 97 0.85 -10.05 -10.65
N ASP A 98 1.94 -9.33 -10.44
CA ASP A 98 2.93 -9.04 -11.47
C ASP A 98 3.62 -10.34 -11.93
N PRO A 99 3.62 -10.67 -13.23
CA PRO A 99 4.15 -11.94 -13.73
C PRO A 99 5.68 -12.06 -13.60
N GLU A 100 6.42 -10.95 -13.50
CA GLU A 100 7.87 -10.97 -13.36
C GLU A 100 8.31 -11.29 -11.92
N SER A 101 7.68 -10.65 -10.93
CA SER A 101 8.05 -10.77 -9.52
C SER A 101 7.18 -11.76 -8.73
N GLY A 102 5.98 -12.08 -9.23
CA GLY A 102 4.95 -12.82 -8.50
C GLY A 102 4.30 -12.03 -7.36
N MET A 103 4.60 -10.73 -7.21
CA MET A 103 4.12 -9.87 -6.12
C MET A 103 2.88 -9.07 -6.53
N SER A 104 2.18 -8.47 -5.56
CA SER A 104 0.98 -7.66 -5.83
C SER A 104 1.29 -6.47 -6.74
N HIS A 105 0.49 -6.27 -7.79
CA HIS A 105 0.53 -5.05 -8.61
C HIS A 105 0.33 -3.79 -7.75
N LEU A 106 -0.65 -3.80 -6.84
CA LEU A 106 -0.88 -2.68 -5.92
C LEU A 106 0.29 -2.46 -4.96
N GLY A 107 0.98 -3.53 -4.55
CA GLY A 107 2.24 -3.43 -3.80
C GLY A 107 3.33 -2.65 -4.56
N HIS A 108 3.45 -2.91 -5.87
CA HIS A 108 4.37 -2.15 -6.74
C HIS A 108 3.97 -0.69 -6.91
N VAL A 109 2.67 -0.40 -7.07
CA VAL A 109 2.16 0.98 -7.11
C VAL A 109 2.53 1.71 -5.82
N MET A 110 2.28 1.09 -4.66
CA MET A 110 2.64 1.65 -3.35
C MET A 110 4.14 1.90 -3.22
N ALA A 111 4.98 0.95 -3.66
CA ALA A 111 6.43 1.08 -3.61
C ALA A 111 6.93 2.25 -4.47
N CYS A 112 6.41 2.40 -5.69
CA CYS A 112 6.74 3.53 -6.56
C CYS A 112 6.40 4.87 -5.91
N CYS A 113 5.18 5.01 -5.38
CA CYS A 113 4.77 6.24 -4.69
C CYS A 113 5.58 6.50 -3.42
N ALA A 114 5.89 5.47 -2.62
CA ALA A 114 6.69 5.61 -1.42
C ALA A 114 8.11 6.12 -1.73
N ILE A 115 8.73 5.63 -2.80
CA ILE A 115 10.06 6.07 -3.25
C ILE A 115 10.01 7.52 -3.75
N ILE A 116 9.01 7.90 -4.56
CA ILE A 116 8.85 9.30 -5.01
C ILE A 116 8.70 10.24 -3.81
N ILE A 117 7.82 9.92 -2.86
CA ILE A 117 7.57 10.74 -1.67
C ILE A 117 8.85 10.88 -0.85
N ASP A 118 9.54 9.77 -0.59
CA ASP A 118 10.76 9.79 0.23
C ASP A 118 11.89 10.56 -0.49
N ALA A 119 12.06 10.39 -1.80
CA ALA A 119 13.02 11.14 -2.59
C ALA A 119 12.71 12.64 -2.58
N GLN A 120 11.44 13.03 -2.68
CA GLN A 120 11.01 14.43 -2.61
C GLN A 120 11.37 15.06 -1.26
N GLU A 121 11.08 14.39 -0.14
CA GLU A 121 11.39 14.87 1.21
C GLU A 121 12.90 14.94 1.48
N ASN A 122 13.70 14.15 0.77
CA ASN A 122 15.17 14.12 0.93
C ASN A 122 15.91 14.92 -0.16
N GLY A 123 15.22 15.65 -1.04
CA GLY A 123 15.85 16.45 -2.11
C GLY A 123 16.52 15.61 -3.21
N MET A 124 16.14 14.33 -3.33
CA MET A 124 16.66 13.39 -4.32
C MET A 124 15.71 13.16 -5.50
N LEU A 125 14.51 13.77 -5.48
CA LEU A 125 13.62 13.73 -6.62
C LEU A 125 14.19 14.57 -7.76
N ASP A 126 14.51 13.92 -8.87
CA ASP A 126 14.66 14.59 -10.17
C ASP A 126 13.24 14.84 -10.71
N ASP A 127 12.73 16.02 -10.37
CA ASP A 127 11.37 16.44 -10.73
C ASP A 127 11.29 16.85 -12.20
N ASN A 128 11.37 15.86 -13.08
CA ASN A 128 11.28 15.99 -14.52
C ASN A 128 9.83 15.94 -15.05
N ARG A 129 8.83 16.23 -14.19
CA ARG A 129 7.43 16.31 -14.60
C ARG A 129 7.22 17.43 -15.63
N PRO A 130 6.24 17.30 -16.55
CA PRO A 130 5.88 18.39 -17.44
C PRO A 130 5.41 19.61 -16.64
N LYS A 131 5.48 20.79 -17.26
CA LYS A 131 4.86 22.00 -16.71
C LYS A 131 3.40 21.71 -16.35
N ALA A 132 2.98 22.21 -15.19
CA ALA A 132 1.65 21.95 -14.66
C ALA A 132 0.55 22.24 -15.72
N GLY A 133 -0.27 21.23 -15.99
CA GLY A 133 -1.45 21.32 -16.85
C GLY A 133 -2.73 21.59 -16.06
N ARG A 134 -3.84 21.77 -16.77
CA ARG A 134 -5.17 22.09 -16.18
C ARG A 134 -6.02 20.88 -15.76
N VAL A 135 -5.47 19.66 -15.76
CA VAL A 135 -6.25 18.42 -15.53
C VAL A 135 -6.99 18.43 -14.19
N GLY A 136 -6.37 18.95 -13.12
CA GLY A 136 -7.05 19.06 -11.82
C GLY A 136 -8.28 19.98 -11.86
N GLN A 137 -8.21 21.08 -12.61
CA GLN A 137 -9.35 21.99 -12.82
C GLN A 137 -10.43 21.30 -13.65
N MET A 138 -10.06 20.60 -14.72
CA MET A 138 -11.01 19.88 -15.57
C MET A 138 -11.79 18.82 -14.78
N ILE A 139 -11.13 18.07 -13.89
CA ILE A 139 -11.80 17.08 -13.04
C ILE A 139 -12.78 17.75 -12.08
N ALA A 140 -12.39 18.87 -11.45
CA ALA A 140 -13.25 19.63 -10.56
C ALA A 140 -14.49 20.17 -11.30
N ASN A 141 -14.31 20.80 -12.46
CA ASN A 141 -15.41 21.30 -13.29
C ASN A 141 -16.38 20.18 -13.67
N PHE A 142 -15.89 18.99 -14.01
CA PHE A 142 -16.74 17.86 -14.34
C PHE A 142 -17.58 17.40 -13.15
N GLN A 143 -17.02 17.44 -11.94
CA GLN A 143 -17.74 17.09 -10.71
C GLN A 143 -18.84 18.12 -10.37
N ASP A 144 -18.57 19.41 -10.60
CA ASP A 144 -19.47 20.51 -10.22
C ASP A 144 -20.53 20.82 -11.29
N HIS A 145 -20.19 20.66 -12.57
CA HIS A 145 -20.98 21.14 -13.72
C HIS A 145 -21.31 20.05 -14.75
N GLY A 146 -20.67 18.87 -14.68
CA GLY A 146 -20.90 17.78 -15.62
C GLY A 146 -20.17 17.93 -16.97
N ASP A 147 -19.27 18.91 -17.10
CA ASP A 147 -18.40 19.09 -18.26
C ASP A 147 -16.97 19.53 -17.88
N PHE A 148 -16.03 19.43 -18.82
CA PHE A 148 -14.61 19.70 -18.58
C PHE A 148 -14.17 21.15 -18.85
N ASN A 149 -15.08 22.01 -19.28
CA ASN A 149 -14.75 23.38 -19.67
C ASN A 149 -15.01 24.36 -18.51
N ASP A 150 -14.43 25.54 -18.62
CA ASP A 150 -14.79 26.64 -17.72
C ASP A 150 -16.13 27.19 -18.22
N SER A 151 -17.18 27.02 -17.40
CA SER A 151 -18.52 27.58 -17.66
C SER A 151 -18.57 29.09 -17.44
#